data_AF-A0A183NN00-F1
#
_entry.id   AF-A0A183NN00-F1
#
_cell.length_a   1.000
_cell.length_b   1.000
_cell.length_c   1.000
_cell.angle_alpha   90.00
_cell.angle_beta   90.00
_cell.angle_gamma   90.00
#
_symmetry.space_group_name_H-M   'P 1'
#
loop_
_entity.id
_entity.type
_entity.pdbx_description
1 polymer ?
#
loop_
_entity_poly.entity_id
_entity_poly.type
_entity_poly.pdbx_seq_one_letter_code
_entity_poly.pdbx_strand_id
1 'polypeptide(L)'
;EDTTCELPPLTELVDNPAFNWEFELDTFQKQAILCLERNQTVFVAAHTSAGKTVVAEYACALCRRRGTRVIYTSPIKALSNQKFYDFRYTVLTVSWDESRFNLVANSFLFFYI
;
A
#
# COMPACT_ATOMS: atom_id res chain seq x y z
N GLU A 1 -21.31 -5.72 -0.58
CA GLU A 1 -22.11 -4.54 -0.99
C GLU A 1 -22.16 -3.61 0.21
N ASP A 2 -22.31 -2.29 -0.01
CA ASP A 2 -22.18 -1.16 0.93
C ASP A 2 -20.79 -0.50 0.99
N THR A 3 -20.38 0.12 -0.11
CA THR A 3 -19.26 1.09 -0.16
C THR A 3 -19.71 2.53 0.14
N THR A 4 -20.98 2.76 0.50
CA THR A 4 -21.60 4.10 0.64
C THR A 4 -21.62 4.67 2.06
N CYS A 5 -21.25 3.91 3.08
CA CYS A 5 -21.08 4.47 4.43
C CYS A 5 -19.73 5.20 4.51
N GLU A 6 -19.77 6.53 4.64
CA GLU A 6 -18.59 7.34 4.92
C GLU A 6 -17.97 6.88 6.25
N LEU A 7 -16.72 6.43 6.17
CA LEU A 7 -15.94 6.08 7.35
C LEU A 7 -15.34 7.34 7.97
N PRO A 8 -15.23 7.40 9.31
CA PRO A 8 -14.59 8.52 9.97
C PRO A 8 -13.12 8.67 9.54
N PRO A 9 -12.46 9.78 9.88
CA PRO A 9 -11.06 10.02 9.56
C PRO A 9 -10.16 8.88 10.03
N LEU A 10 -9.09 8.58 9.27
CA LEU A 10 -8.17 7.48 9.59
C LEU A 10 -7.59 7.58 11.01
N THR A 11 -7.37 8.81 11.49
CA THR A 11 -6.86 9.12 12.83
C THR A 11 -7.75 8.63 13.96
N GLU A 12 -9.06 8.51 13.74
CA GLU A 12 -10.00 7.97 14.72
C GLU A 12 -10.16 6.44 14.62
N LEU A 13 -9.78 5.87 13.48
CA LEU A 13 -9.90 4.45 13.19
C LEU A 13 -8.64 3.66 13.57
N VAL A 14 -7.48 4.31 13.60
CA VAL A 14 -6.18 3.70 13.89
C VAL A 14 -5.41 4.61 14.85
N ASP A 15 -5.16 4.13 16.07
CA ASP A 15 -4.51 4.91 17.13
C ASP A 15 -3.09 5.38 16.76
N ASN A 16 -2.35 4.54 16.03
CA ASN A 16 -1.00 4.81 15.59
C ASN A 16 -0.83 4.36 14.13
N PRO A 17 -1.20 5.19 13.15
CA PRO A 17 -1.08 4.82 11.74
C PRO A 17 0.39 4.76 11.30
N ALA A 18 0.72 3.83 10.41
CA ALA A 18 2.10 3.67 9.91
C ALA A 18 2.55 4.84 9.01
N PHE A 19 1.60 5.54 8.39
CA PHE A 19 1.82 6.68 7.51
C PHE A 19 0.58 7.58 7.51
N ASN A 20 0.77 8.89 7.39
CA ASN A 20 -0.29 9.90 7.34
C ASN A 20 -0.18 10.73 6.06
N TRP A 21 -1.33 11.11 5.49
CA TRP A 21 -1.42 12.01 4.33
C TRP A 21 -2.04 13.34 4.75
N GLU A 22 -1.74 14.41 3.99
CA GLU A 22 -2.32 15.74 4.20
C GLU A 22 -3.75 15.87 3.64
N PHE A 23 -4.21 14.87 2.88
CA PHE A 23 -5.54 14.80 2.29
C PHE A 23 -6.37 13.69 2.93
N GLU A 24 -7.70 13.80 2.81
CA GLU A 24 -8.61 12.77 3.31
C GLU A 24 -8.65 11.56 2.37
N LEU A 25 -8.56 10.37 2.94
CA LEU A 25 -8.59 9.11 2.21
C LEU A 25 -10.03 8.69 1.87
N ASP A 26 -10.18 8.08 0.69
CA ASP A 26 -11.47 7.51 0.28
C ASP A 26 -11.88 6.34 1.19
N THR A 27 -13.19 6.07 1.27
CA THR A 27 -13.74 4.97 2.07
C THR A 27 -13.08 3.62 1.78
N PHE A 28 -12.85 3.29 0.50
CA PHE A 28 -12.21 2.02 0.14
C PHE A 28 -10.74 1.95 0.60
N GLN A 29 -10.03 3.08 0.62
CA GLN A 29 -8.64 3.16 1.08
C GLN A 29 -8.59 2.98 2.60
N LYS A 30 -9.48 3.66 3.34
CA LYS A 30 -9.65 3.51 4.80
C LYS A 30 -9.94 2.04 5.17
N GLN A 31 -10.87 1.39 4.45
CA GLN A 31 -11.19 -0.03 4.64
C GLN A 31 -9.99 -0.94 4.40
N ALA A 32 -9.26 -0.72 3.30
CA ALA A 32 -8.09 -1.52 2.97
C ALA A 32 -6.99 -1.39 4.04
N ILE A 33 -6.75 -0.18 4.52
CA ILE A 33 -5.79 0.10 5.60
C ILE A 33 -6.20 -0.60 6.91
N LEU A 34 -7.48 -0.54 7.28
CA LEU A 34 -7.98 -1.23 8.47
C LEU A 34 -7.77 -2.73 8.42
N CYS A 35 -8.01 -3.36 7.26
CA CYS A 35 -7.73 -4.77 7.07
C CYS A 35 -6.23 -5.09 7.16
N LEU A 36 -5.36 -4.25 6.57
CA LEU A 36 -3.90 -4.41 6.68
C LEU A 36 -3.41 -4.30 8.13
N GLU A 37 -3.95 -3.35 8.91
CA GLU A 37 -3.62 -3.22 10.33
C GLU A 37 -4.05 -4.45 11.13
N ARG A 38 -5.18 -5.07 10.77
CA ARG A 38 -5.65 -6.33 11.35
C ARG A 38 -4.91 -7.58 10.85
N ASN A 39 -3.79 -7.43 10.11
CA ASN A 39 -3.05 -8.53 9.48
C ASN A 39 -3.92 -9.37 8.51
N GLN A 40 -4.91 -8.76 7.87
CA GLN A 40 -5.76 -9.42 6.87
C GLN A 40 -5.25 -9.15 5.45
N THR A 41 -5.52 -10.08 4.55
CA THR A 41 -5.26 -9.91 3.13
C THR A 41 -6.35 -9.05 2.49
N VAL A 42 -5.94 -8.12 1.63
CA VAL A 42 -6.85 -7.22 0.91
C VAL A 42 -6.68 -7.36 -0.59
N PHE A 43 -7.81 -7.35 -1.30
CA PHE A 43 -7.87 -7.26 -2.75
C PHE A 43 -8.61 -5.98 -3.13
N VAL A 44 -7.91 -5.06 -3.79
CA VAL A 44 -8.44 -3.74 -4.14
C VAL A 44 -8.66 -3.66 -5.65
N ALA A 45 -9.92 -3.73 -6.07
CA ALA A 45 -10.33 -3.47 -7.44
C ALA A 45 -10.91 -2.05 -7.53
N ALA A 46 -10.16 -1.14 -8.15
CA ALA A 46 -10.62 0.24 -8.40
C ALA A 46 -10.09 0.72 -9.76
N HIS A 47 -10.67 1.78 -10.32
CA HIS A 47 -10.22 2.34 -11.60
C HIS A 47 -8.82 2.95 -11.51
N THR A 48 -8.10 3.01 -12.64
CA THR A 48 -6.87 3.81 -12.75
C THR A 48 -7.18 5.26 -12.36
N SER A 49 -6.24 5.96 -11.73
CA SER A 49 -6.42 7.28 -11.08
C SER A 49 -7.19 7.34 -9.76
N ALA A 50 -7.84 6.26 -9.30
CA ALA A 50 -8.58 6.25 -8.02
C ALA A 50 -7.69 6.28 -6.75
N GLY A 51 -6.38 6.45 -6.85
CA GLY A 51 -5.51 6.50 -5.66
C GLY A 51 -5.15 5.14 -5.03
N LYS A 52 -5.26 4.02 -5.77
CA LYS A 52 -4.84 2.68 -5.31
C LYS A 52 -3.41 2.62 -4.71
N THR A 53 -2.54 3.55 -5.11
CA THR A 53 -1.17 3.68 -4.60
C THR A 53 -1.12 3.94 -3.09
N VAL A 54 -2.10 4.62 -2.51
CA VAL A 54 -2.19 4.89 -1.06
C VAL A 54 -2.12 3.58 -0.25
N VAL A 55 -2.85 2.55 -0.70
CA VAL A 55 -2.87 1.23 -0.02
C VAL A 55 -1.50 0.57 -0.09
N ALA A 56 -0.79 0.71 -1.22
CA ALA A 56 0.56 0.16 -1.41
C ALA A 56 1.59 0.88 -0.52
N GLU A 57 1.53 2.22 -0.47
CA GLU A 57 2.39 3.04 0.38
C GLU A 57 2.20 2.70 1.86
N TYR A 58 0.94 2.55 2.29
CA TYR A 58 0.64 2.14 3.66
C TYR A 58 1.21 0.75 3.97
N ALA A 59 1.03 -0.22 3.07
CA ALA A 59 1.55 -1.57 3.26
C ALA A 59 3.07 -1.57 3.41
N CYS A 60 3.78 -0.77 2.60
CA CYS A 60 5.23 -0.58 2.71
C CYS A 60 5.63 0.00 4.08
N ALA A 61 4.96 1.08 4.52
CA ALA A 61 5.22 1.71 5.82
C ALA A 61 4.93 0.76 6.98
N LEU A 62 3.83 0.01 6.90
CA LEU A 62 3.42 -0.97 7.91
C LEU A 62 4.42 -2.13 8.00
N CYS A 63 4.89 -2.65 6.87
CA CYS A 63 5.96 -3.64 6.81
C CYS A 63 7.25 -3.12 7.43
N ARG A 64 7.63 -1.86 7.13
CA ARG A 64 8.81 -1.23 7.73
C ARG A 64 8.70 -1.15 9.25
N ARG A 65 7.54 -0.75 9.78
CA ARG A 65 7.26 -0.70 11.22
C ARG A 65 7.30 -2.09 11.87
N ARG A 66 6.77 -3.11 11.19
CA ARG A 66 6.76 -4.50 11.67
C ARG A 66 8.10 -5.23 11.46
N GLY A 67 9.07 -4.63 10.76
CA GLY A 67 10.32 -5.28 10.39
C GLY A 67 10.14 -6.42 9.38
N THR A 68 9.04 -6.41 8.61
CA THR A 68 8.75 -7.41 7.58
C THR A 68 9.08 -6.87 6.19
N ARG A 69 9.16 -7.78 5.21
CA ARG A 69 9.45 -7.45 3.81
C ARG A 69 8.15 -7.32 3.02
N VAL A 70 8.13 -6.43 2.05
CA VAL A 70 7.00 -6.19 1.13
C VAL A 70 7.43 -6.49 -0.30
N ILE A 71 6.56 -7.13 -1.09
CA ILE A 71 6.71 -7.26 -2.54
C ILE A 71 5.90 -6.18 -3.22
N TYR A 72 6.47 -5.56 -4.24
CA TYR A 72 5.70 -4.91 -5.29
C TYR A 72 5.92 -5.63 -6.63
N THR A 73 4.85 -6.10 -7.27
CA THR A 73 4.91 -6.63 -8.64
C THR A 73 4.10 -5.78 -9.59
N SER A 74 4.63 -5.58 -10.80
CA SER A 74 3.94 -4.94 -11.92
C SER A 74 4.17 -5.80 -13.16
N PRO A 75 3.15 -5.99 -14.03
CA PRO A 75 3.31 -6.76 -15.25
C PRO A 75 4.25 -6.09 -16.27
N ILE A 76 4.56 -4.79 -16.12
CA ILE A 76 5.41 -4.03 -17.04
C ILE A 76 6.62 -3.46 -16.30
N LYS A 77 7.83 -3.81 -16.75
CA LYS A 77 9.10 -3.38 -16.14
C LYS A 77 9.27 -1.86 -16.09
N ALA A 78 8.85 -1.15 -17.13
CA ALA A 78 8.94 0.31 -17.17
C ALA A 78 8.09 0.98 -16.07
N LEU A 79 6.88 0.46 -15.82
CA LEU A 79 6.00 0.95 -14.75
C LEU A 79 6.55 0.59 -13.36
N SER A 80 7.15 -0.59 -13.23
CA SER A 80 7.88 -0.98 -12.02
C SER A 80 9.02 -0.01 -11.72
N ASN A 81 9.83 0.35 -12.73
CA ASN A 81 10.93 1.31 -12.57
C ASN A 81 10.42 2.71 -12.19
N GLN A 82 9.34 3.18 -12.79
CA GLN A 82 8.74 4.47 -12.41
C GLN A 82 8.30 4.47 -10.94
N LYS A 83 7.59 3.41 -10.52
CA LYS A 83 7.11 3.27 -9.13
C LYS A 83 8.24 3.04 -8.14
N PHE A 84 9.35 2.43 -8.55
CA PHE A 84 10.55 2.31 -7.75
C PHE A 84 11.07 3.69 -7.32
N TYR A 85 11.16 4.64 -8.25
CA TYR A 85 11.58 5.99 -7.91
C TYR A 85 10.58 6.67 -6.99
N ASP A 86 9.28 6.60 -7.29
CA ASP A 86 8.22 7.16 -6.44
C ASP A 86 8.33 6.65 -4.99
N PHE A 87 8.44 5.33 -4.79
CA PHE A 87 8.53 4.76 -3.44
C PHE A 87 9.84 5.08 -2.73
N ARG A 88 10.95 5.24 -3.46
CA ARG A 88 12.24 5.60 -2.86
C ARG A 88 12.23 7.00 -2.25
N TYR A 89 11.52 7.94 -2.88
CA TYR A 89 11.39 9.30 -2.37
C TYR A 89 10.38 9.41 -1.23
N THR A 90 9.29 8.64 -1.28
CA THR A 90 8.21 8.72 -0.28
C THR A 90 8.51 7.90 0.98
N VAL A 91 9.14 6.72 0.85
CA VAL A 91 9.40 5.79 1.97
C VAL A 91 10.90 5.69 2.18
N LEU A 92 11.48 6.69 2.84
CA LEU A 92 12.93 6.78 3.03
C LEU A 92 13.50 5.54 3.75
N THR A 93 14.55 4.98 3.15
CA THR A 93 15.37 3.82 3.57
C THR A 93 14.80 2.42 3.22
N VAL A 94 14.59 2.15 1.93
CA VAL A 94 14.52 0.77 1.43
C VAL A 94 15.93 0.31 1.00
N SER A 95 16.51 -0.64 1.73
CA SER A 95 17.76 -1.31 1.31
C SER A 95 17.42 -2.40 0.28
N TRP A 96 17.91 -2.25 -0.95
CA TRP A 96 17.67 -3.18 -2.06
C TRP A 96 18.92 -4.00 -2.40
N ASP A 97 18.73 -5.29 -2.69
CA ASP A 97 19.74 -6.18 -3.27
C ASP A 97 19.46 -6.35 -4.77
N GLU A 98 20.30 -5.75 -5.63
CA GLU A 98 20.17 -5.82 -7.10
C GLU A 98 20.36 -7.25 -7.65
N SER A 99 20.97 -8.16 -6.89
CA SER A 99 21.30 -9.52 -7.30
C SER A 99 20.09 -10.44 -7.47
N ARG A 100 18.95 -10.07 -6.88
CA ARG A 100 17.73 -10.88 -6.87
C ARG A 100 16.57 -10.06 -7.41
N PHE A 101 16.43 -10.06 -8.74
CA PHE A 101 15.18 -9.73 -9.43
C PHE A 101 14.10 -10.77 -9.11
N ASN A 102 13.68 -10.82 -7.84
CA ASN A 102 12.51 -11.52 -7.33
C ASN A 102 12.20 -10.90 -5.97
N LEU A 103 11.33 -9.89 -5.97
CA LEU A 103 10.63 -9.50 -4.76
C LEU A 103 9.84 -10.72 -4.30
N VAL A 104 10.18 -11.31 -3.13
CA VAL A 104 9.42 -12.39 -2.47
C VAL A 104 9.02 -11.98 -1.04
N ALA A 105 7.72 -12.01 -0.75
CA ALA A 105 6.99 -11.76 0.49
C ALA A 105 5.60 -12.38 0.31
N ASN A 106 5.21 -13.18 1.29
CA ASN A 106 3.87 -13.72 1.40
C ASN A 106 2.90 -12.59 1.76
N SER A 107 2.27 -12.03 0.74
CA SER A 107 0.93 -11.42 0.71
C SER A 107 0.82 -10.74 -0.66
N PHE A 108 0.23 -11.45 -1.61
CA PHE A 108 0.07 -11.03 -3.00
C PHE A 108 -0.82 -9.78 -3.09
N LEU A 109 -0.21 -8.61 -3.30
CA LEU A 109 -0.94 -7.40 -3.71
C LEU A 109 -0.85 -7.31 -5.24
N PHE A 110 -1.71 -8.06 -5.94
CA PHE A 110 -1.86 -7.93 -7.38
C PHE A 110 -2.62 -6.62 -7.67
N PHE A 111 -1.93 -5.59 -8.15
CA PHE A 111 -2.56 -4.51 -8.88
C PHE A 111 -2.65 -4.92 -10.35
N TYR A 112 -3.73 -5.60 -10.72
CA TYR A 112 -4.14 -5.72 -12.11
C TYR A 112 -5.07 -4.56 -12.45
N ILE A 113 -4.85 -3.97 -13.64
CA ILE A 113 -5.92 -3.34 -14.43
C ILE A 113 -6.66 -4.49 -15.09
#